data_AF-A0AAY4ANM2-F1
#
_entry.id   AF-A0AAY4ANM2-F1
#
_cell.length_a   1.000
_cell.length_b   1.000
_cell.length_c   1.000
_cell.angle_alpha   90.00
_cell.angle_beta   90.00
_cell.angle_gamma   90.00
#
_symmetry.space_group_name_H-M   'P 1'
#
loop_
_entity.id
_entity.type
_entity.pdbx_description
1 polymer ?
#
loop_
_entity_poly.entity_id
_entity_poly.type
_entity_poly.pdbx_seq_one_letter_code
_entity_poly.pdbx_strand_id
1 'polypeptide(L)'
;MKWAWVLLGILLSFGQLTWAQKGMDIPEYDGKDRVHDLNIKNYKSVMKKYDVMVVYYHEHVGNSKAAQKQFQMEELALELAAQVLEDLDDEDIGIGLIDEKKDKAVAKKLDLDEEDSIYIFYEDEVIEYDGELTAHTLVEFIYDVIEDPVEIIENQHELKGFHNIEEDIKLVGFFKSAKSEHYNAFEDAAEEFHPHIKFFATFSPKVAKSLDLKMNEVDFYEPFIEEPVVIPGKPYSEKELVEFIEDNDRWGYFHMYFNYVLFSTFILSPDGFEFLEILKEVAEDNTDNPNLSIIWIDPDDFPLLVPYWEKTFDIDLSGPQIGVVDVDDADSVWMDMDDEEDMPTASELEDWIEDVLEGDVDPDEDDDDDDDDDDDDDDDDDDDDDDEDDDDDDDDDDDDDDDDDDDDDDDDDDDDDDDDDDDDDDDDDDDDDDDDDDDDDDDDDDDDDDDDDDDDDDDDDDDDDDDDDDDDDDDDDDDDDDDDDDDDDDDDDDDDDDDDDDDDDDDD
;
A
#
# COMPACT_ATOMS: atom_id res chain seq x y z
N MET A 1 -58.92 32.77 25.10
CA MET A 1 -58.08 33.34 26.19
C MET A 1 -57.16 32.29 26.81
N LYS A 2 -57.57 31.46 27.79
CA LYS A 2 -56.61 30.57 28.48
C LYS A 2 -55.97 29.48 27.61
N TRP A 3 -56.73 28.78 26.76
CA TRP A 3 -56.19 27.68 25.94
C TRP A 3 -55.12 28.08 24.93
N ALA A 4 -55.15 29.31 24.40
CA ALA A 4 -54.14 29.78 23.46
C ALA A 4 -52.73 29.81 24.06
N TRP A 5 -52.60 30.04 25.37
CA TRP A 5 -51.32 29.99 26.09
C TRP A 5 -50.85 28.57 26.38
N VAL A 6 -51.77 27.60 26.44
CA VAL A 6 -51.43 26.17 26.59
C VAL A 6 -50.91 25.62 25.26
N LEU A 7 -51.60 25.91 24.15
CA LEU A 7 -51.14 25.54 22.81
C LEU A 7 -49.80 26.20 22.45
N LEU A 8 -49.60 27.48 22.81
CA LEU A 8 -48.31 28.15 22.62
C LEU A 8 -47.21 27.49 23.47
N GLY A 9 -47.52 27.07 24.70
CA GLY A 9 -46.56 26.35 25.56
C GLY A 9 -46.16 25.00 24.98
N ILE A 10 -47.12 24.23 24.45
CA ILE A 10 -46.87 22.92 23.81
C ILE A 10 -46.02 23.09 22.54
N LEU A 11 -46.35 24.07 21.68
CA LEU A 11 -45.53 24.39 20.50
C LEU A 11 -44.11 24.82 20.85
N LEU A 12 -43.92 25.57 21.95
CA LEU A 12 -42.59 25.96 22.42
C LEU A 12 -41.79 24.78 22.98
N SER A 13 -42.42 23.79 23.63
CA SER A 13 -41.71 22.57 24.06
C SER A 13 -41.31 21.67 22.88
N PHE A 14 -42.13 21.56 21.83
CA PHE A 14 -41.73 20.85 20.60
C PHE A 14 -40.64 21.60 19.81
N GLY A 15 -40.65 22.93 19.82
CA GLY A 15 -39.58 23.74 19.22
C GLY A 15 -38.22 23.67 19.91
N GLN A 16 -38.11 22.93 21.04
CA GLN A 16 -36.83 22.58 21.68
C GLN A 16 -36.36 21.15 21.34
N LEU A 17 -37.20 20.32 20.70
CA LEU A 17 -36.87 18.95 20.29
C LEU A 17 -36.34 18.87 18.84
N THR A 18 -36.40 19.97 18.08
CA THR A 18 -35.84 20.06 16.72
C THR A 18 -34.55 20.89 16.67
N TRP A 19 -33.84 20.99 17.79
CA TRP A 19 -32.44 21.39 17.81
C TRP A 19 -31.61 20.12 17.67
N ALA A 20 -31.49 19.61 16.45
CA ALA A 20 -30.38 18.73 16.13
C ALA A 20 -29.10 19.49 16.52
N GLN A 21 -28.25 18.86 17.33
CA GLN A 21 -26.90 19.39 17.53
C GLN A 21 -26.21 19.36 16.17
N LYS A 22 -25.50 20.43 15.81
CA LYS A 22 -24.66 20.39 14.60
C LYS A 22 -23.64 19.27 14.86
N GLY A 23 -23.64 18.27 13.99
CA GLY A 23 -22.75 17.11 14.11
C GLY A 23 -21.33 17.46 13.71
N MET A 24 -20.55 16.42 13.43
CA MET A 24 -19.43 16.54 12.51
C MET A 24 -20.01 16.87 11.13
N ASP A 25 -19.63 18.02 10.56
CA ASP A 25 -19.83 18.25 9.13
C ASP A 25 -18.60 17.69 8.43
N ILE A 26 -18.78 16.74 7.51
CA ILE A 26 -17.69 16.25 6.67
C ILE A 26 -17.27 17.38 5.72
N PRO A 27 -15.97 17.67 5.53
CA PRO A 27 -15.52 18.67 4.56
C PRO A 27 -15.96 18.31 3.14
N GLU A 28 -16.71 19.21 2.49
CA GLU A 28 -16.93 19.20 1.04
C GLU A 28 -15.83 20.03 0.36
N TYR A 29 -15.42 19.71 -0.87
CA TYR A 29 -14.48 20.56 -1.63
C TYR A 29 -15.05 21.99 -1.78
N ASP A 30 -14.29 23.00 -1.31
CA ASP A 30 -14.78 24.38 -1.21
C ASP A 30 -14.68 25.18 -2.52
N GLY A 31 -14.07 24.60 -3.56
CA GLY A 31 -13.90 25.23 -4.87
C GLY A 31 -12.82 26.32 -4.90
N LYS A 32 -11.90 26.36 -3.93
CA LYS A 32 -10.65 27.12 -4.02
C LYS A 32 -9.56 26.26 -4.66
N ASP A 33 -9.11 26.72 -5.83
CA ASP A 33 -7.82 26.46 -6.48
C ASP A 33 -6.64 26.67 -5.48
N ARG A 34 -5.85 25.61 -5.27
CA ARG A 34 -4.72 25.47 -4.33
C ARG A 34 -3.47 24.86 -4.96
N VAL A 35 -3.63 23.93 -5.91
CA VAL A 35 -2.54 23.15 -6.51
C VAL A 35 -1.74 24.03 -7.49
N HIS A 36 -0.42 24.00 -7.38
CA HIS A 36 0.43 24.90 -8.17
C HIS A 36 0.85 24.29 -9.52
N ASP A 37 0.48 24.94 -10.64
CA ASP A 37 1.18 24.82 -11.94
C ASP A 37 2.68 25.16 -11.73
N LEU A 38 3.53 24.13 -11.64
CA LEU A 38 4.97 24.28 -11.41
C LEU A 38 5.70 24.33 -12.75
N ASN A 39 6.23 25.50 -13.05
CA ASN A 39 6.96 25.75 -14.29
C ASN A 39 8.29 26.46 -14.02
N ILE A 40 9.11 26.57 -15.07
CA ILE A 40 10.47 27.14 -15.04
C ILE A 40 10.59 28.56 -14.43
N LYS A 41 9.47 29.27 -14.24
CA LYS A 41 9.40 30.66 -13.73
C LYS A 41 9.11 30.75 -12.23
N ASN A 42 8.42 29.76 -11.64
CA ASN A 42 7.90 29.82 -10.27
C ASN A 42 8.39 28.69 -9.35
N TYR A 43 8.76 27.50 -9.85
CA TYR A 43 9.00 26.32 -9.01
C TYR A 43 9.89 26.59 -7.77
N LYS A 44 11.11 27.13 -7.94
CA LYS A 44 12.03 27.51 -6.83
C LYS A 44 11.49 28.51 -5.82
N SER A 45 10.39 29.21 -6.13
CA SER A 45 9.71 30.16 -5.25
C SER A 45 8.37 29.66 -4.70
N VAL A 46 7.84 28.55 -5.25
CA VAL A 46 6.69 27.82 -4.70
C VAL A 46 7.19 26.80 -3.68
N MET A 47 8.10 25.90 -4.08
CA MET A 47 8.69 24.90 -3.17
C MET A 47 9.24 25.56 -1.89
N LYS A 48 10.03 26.65 -2.05
CA LYS A 48 10.58 27.43 -0.92
C LYS A 48 9.54 28.22 -0.07
N LYS A 49 8.23 28.10 -0.34
CA LYS A 49 7.16 28.64 0.51
C LYS A 49 6.57 27.55 1.41
N TYR A 50 6.90 26.29 1.18
CA TYR A 50 6.40 25.13 1.90
C TYR A 50 7.58 24.39 2.52
N ASP A 51 7.31 23.65 3.59
CA ASP A 51 8.29 22.82 4.31
C ASP A 51 8.22 21.37 3.78
N VAL A 52 7.02 20.90 3.39
CA VAL A 52 6.78 19.73 2.52
C VAL A 52 6.22 20.19 1.17
N MET A 53 6.77 19.70 0.05
CA MET A 53 6.22 19.93 -1.30
C MET A 53 5.93 18.60 -2.02
N VAL A 54 4.65 18.30 -2.21
CA VAL A 54 4.14 17.18 -3.02
C VAL A 54 4.05 17.62 -4.49
N VAL A 55 4.54 16.81 -5.42
CA VAL A 55 4.62 17.13 -6.85
C VAL A 55 4.19 15.93 -7.70
N TYR A 56 3.01 16.02 -8.32
CA TYR A 56 2.55 15.05 -9.31
C TYR A 56 3.16 15.37 -10.69
N TYR A 57 3.93 14.44 -11.24
CA TYR A 57 4.67 14.58 -12.50
C TYR A 57 3.92 13.90 -13.66
N HIS A 58 2.78 14.50 -13.99
CA HIS A 58 1.73 13.88 -14.78
C HIS A 58 2.02 13.76 -16.28
N GLU A 59 1.42 12.73 -16.89
CA GLU A 59 1.32 12.51 -18.34
C GLU A 59 0.78 13.75 -19.07
N HIS A 60 1.30 14.05 -20.28
CA HIS A 60 0.86 15.24 -21.01
C HIS A 60 -0.56 15.10 -21.59
N VAL A 61 -1.53 15.63 -20.85
CA VAL A 61 -2.96 15.65 -21.19
C VAL A 61 -3.23 16.23 -22.58
N GLY A 62 -3.42 15.33 -23.54
CA GLY A 62 -3.66 15.66 -24.95
C GLY A 62 -5.09 16.16 -25.24
N ASN A 63 -5.49 16.03 -26.51
CA ASN A 63 -6.86 16.39 -26.96
C ASN A 63 -7.90 15.27 -26.73
N SER A 64 -7.54 14.17 -26.05
CA SER A 64 -8.46 13.07 -25.75
C SER A 64 -9.45 13.48 -24.65
N LYS A 65 -10.74 13.25 -24.88
CA LYS A 65 -11.79 13.49 -23.89
C LYS A 65 -11.75 12.48 -22.72
N ALA A 66 -11.04 11.35 -22.88
CA ALA A 66 -10.82 10.39 -21.80
C ALA A 66 -9.78 10.95 -20.82
N ALA A 67 -8.52 11.12 -21.28
CA ALA A 67 -7.43 11.72 -20.51
C ALA A 67 -7.80 13.07 -19.87
N GLN A 68 -8.51 13.96 -20.60
CA GLN A 68 -8.99 15.23 -20.03
C GLN A 68 -10.00 15.10 -18.89
N LYS A 69 -10.66 13.94 -18.72
CA LYS A 69 -11.56 13.68 -17.59
C LYS A 69 -10.86 12.94 -16.46
N GLN A 70 -9.94 12.05 -16.79
CA GLN A 70 -9.04 11.37 -15.86
C GLN A 70 -8.22 12.41 -15.08
N PHE A 71 -7.55 13.34 -15.79
CA PHE A 71 -6.84 14.47 -15.18
C PHE A 71 -7.72 15.39 -14.34
N GLN A 72 -9.02 15.51 -14.65
CA GLN A 72 -9.97 16.28 -13.82
C GLN A 72 -10.43 15.53 -12.56
N MET A 73 -10.09 14.26 -12.41
CA MET A 73 -10.28 13.46 -11.20
C MET A 73 -9.00 13.45 -10.36
N GLU A 74 -7.83 13.28 -10.99
CA GLU A 74 -6.50 13.41 -10.37
C GLU A 74 -6.28 14.83 -9.79
N GLU A 75 -6.50 15.88 -10.60
CA GLU A 75 -6.47 17.29 -10.15
C GLU A 75 -7.45 17.54 -8.99
N LEU A 76 -8.61 16.86 -8.95
CA LEU A 76 -9.59 16.99 -7.88
C LEU A 76 -9.18 16.25 -6.59
N ALA A 77 -8.50 15.11 -6.69
CA ALA A 77 -7.94 14.40 -5.55
C ALA A 77 -6.84 15.24 -4.88
N LEU A 78 -5.93 15.81 -5.68
CA LEU A 78 -4.88 16.72 -5.21
C LEU A 78 -5.44 18.02 -4.60
N GLU A 79 -6.49 18.59 -5.19
CA GLU A 79 -7.20 19.75 -4.63
C GLU A 79 -7.92 19.45 -3.30
N LEU A 80 -8.41 18.22 -3.12
CA LEU A 80 -8.98 17.75 -1.85
C LEU A 80 -7.90 17.51 -0.79
N ALA A 81 -6.79 16.86 -1.14
CA ALA A 81 -5.65 16.67 -0.25
C ALA A 81 -5.09 18.03 0.21
N ALA A 82 -4.86 18.95 -0.73
CA ALA A 82 -4.43 20.31 -0.44
C ALA A 82 -5.45 21.11 0.40
N GLN A 83 -6.75 20.76 0.37
CA GLN A 83 -7.76 21.34 1.25
C GLN A 83 -7.65 20.82 2.69
N VAL A 84 -7.37 19.53 2.89
CA VAL A 84 -7.23 18.96 4.24
C VAL A 84 -5.96 19.50 4.90
N LEU A 85 -4.87 19.56 4.14
CA LEU A 85 -3.54 19.97 4.62
C LEU A 85 -3.37 21.50 4.75
N GLU A 86 -4.28 22.34 4.19
CA GLU A 86 -4.25 23.82 4.32
C GLU A 86 -4.39 24.31 5.78
N ASP A 87 -5.03 23.53 6.66
CA ASP A 87 -5.31 23.87 8.06
C ASP A 87 -4.44 23.06 9.07
N LEU A 88 -3.37 22.38 8.62
CA LEU A 88 -2.41 21.70 9.52
C LEU A 88 -1.57 22.75 10.30
N ASP A 89 -1.39 22.55 11.61
CA ASP A 89 -0.76 23.54 12.51
C ASP A 89 0.77 23.37 12.62
N ASP A 90 1.32 22.24 12.16
CA ASP A 90 2.71 21.82 12.40
C ASP A 90 3.66 22.15 11.21
N GLU A 91 3.36 21.69 9.98
CA GLU A 91 4.16 21.97 8.76
C GLU A 91 3.38 22.71 7.66
N ASP A 92 4.04 23.64 6.95
CA ASP A 92 3.43 24.41 5.85
C ASP A 92 3.49 23.55 4.56
N ILE A 93 2.48 22.68 4.32
CA ILE A 93 2.47 21.71 3.19
C ILE A 93 1.90 22.32 1.89
N GLY A 94 2.48 21.97 0.73
CA GLY A 94 2.00 22.39 -0.59
C GLY A 94 1.97 21.28 -1.64
N ILE A 95 1.00 21.35 -2.56
CA ILE A 95 0.84 20.38 -3.67
C ILE A 95 0.99 21.08 -5.02
N GLY A 96 1.64 20.45 -5.99
CA GLY A 96 1.90 21.01 -7.32
C GLY A 96 1.88 19.99 -8.46
N LEU A 97 1.84 20.50 -9.68
CA LEU A 97 1.75 19.75 -10.94
C LEU A 97 2.93 20.12 -11.86
N ILE A 98 3.59 19.12 -12.43
CA ILE A 98 4.55 19.28 -13.53
C ILE A 98 4.09 18.44 -14.71
N ASP A 99 3.88 19.08 -15.87
CA ASP A 99 3.55 18.40 -17.12
C ASP A 99 4.82 18.00 -17.87
N GLU A 100 4.95 16.72 -18.23
CA GLU A 100 6.13 16.19 -18.90
C GLU A 100 6.53 16.98 -20.17
N LYS A 101 5.61 17.24 -21.09
CA LYS A 101 5.95 17.83 -22.41
C LYS A 101 6.06 19.36 -22.35
N LYS A 102 5.36 20.03 -21.41
CA LYS A 102 5.43 21.49 -21.21
C LYS A 102 6.64 21.91 -20.38
N ASP A 103 6.91 21.21 -19.28
CA ASP A 103 7.84 21.64 -18.23
C ASP A 103 8.89 20.59 -17.84
N LYS A 104 9.26 19.67 -18.76
CA LYS A 104 10.45 18.77 -18.71
C LYS A 104 11.75 19.43 -18.21
N ALA A 105 11.91 20.74 -18.40
CA ALA A 105 13.06 21.53 -17.94
C ALA A 105 13.01 21.94 -16.44
N VAL A 106 11.95 21.54 -15.74
CA VAL A 106 11.76 21.56 -14.28
C VAL A 106 11.94 20.13 -13.74
N ALA A 107 11.26 19.13 -14.33
CA ALA A 107 11.41 17.70 -13.98
C ALA A 107 12.89 17.30 -13.91
N LYS A 108 13.64 17.51 -15.00
CA LYS A 108 15.11 17.30 -15.11
C LYS A 108 15.99 18.23 -14.22
N LYS A 109 15.41 18.90 -13.23
CA LYS A 109 16.13 19.70 -12.20
C LYS A 109 15.65 19.43 -10.79
N LEU A 110 14.61 18.63 -10.66
CA LEU A 110 14.18 17.96 -9.45
C LEU A 110 14.51 16.44 -9.55
N ASP A 111 15.11 16.03 -10.69
CA ASP A 111 15.43 14.67 -11.12
C ASP A 111 14.26 13.67 -11.19
N LEU A 112 13.05 14.20 -11.47
CA LEU A 112 11.87 13.38 -11.79
C LEU A 112 12.05 12.70 -13.15
N ASP A 113 11.89 11.39 -13.20
CA ASP A 113 12.10 10.55 -14.38
C ASP A 113 10.93 9.62 -14.73
N GLU A 114 10.17 9.09 -13.76
CA GLU A 114 8.95 8.29 -14.00
C GLU A 114 7.74 9.20 -14.31
N GLU A 115 7.08 9.01 -15.45
CA GLU A 115 5.89 9.77 -15.83
C GLU A 115 4.64 9.18 -15.14
N ASP A 116 3.79 10.03 -14.55
CA ASP A 116 2.62 9.71 -13.70
C ASP A 116 2.90 9.45 -12.20
N SER A 117 4.15 9.46 -11.74
CA SER A 117 4.52 9.41 -10.31
C SER A 117 4.21 10.68 -9.52
N ILE A 118 4.12 10.54 -8.19
CA ILE A 118 4.11 11.63 -7.21
C ILE A 118 5.42 11.65 -6.42
N TYR A 119 6.07 12.81 -6.34
CA TYR A 119 7.29 13.02 -5.58
C TYR A 119 7.06 13.97 -4.41
N ILE A 120 7.49 13.59 -3.21
CA ILE A 120 7.35 14.35 -1.97
C ILE A 120 8.73 14.83 -1.52
N PHE A 121 8.93 16.15 -1.58
CA PHE A 121 10.15 16.81 -1.12
C PHE A 121 9.97 17.23 0.34
N TYR A 122 10.80 16.72 1.26
CA TYR A 122 10.79 17.05 2.68
C TYR A 122 12.23 17.16 3.22
N GLU A 123 12.50 18.17 4.06
CA GLU A 123 13.86 18.56 4.50
C GLU A 123 14.87 18.69 3.33
N ASP A 124 15.81 17.75 3.17
CA ASP A 124 16.75 17.62 2.04
C ASP A 124 16.45 16.38 1.15
N GLU A 125 15.44 15.55 1.51
CA GLU A 125 15.08 14.26 0.88
C GLU A 125 13.95 14.34 -0.17
N VAL A 126 13.83 13.27 -0.97
CA VAL A 126 12.83 13.11 -2.04
C VAL A 126 12.25 11.69 -2.02
N ILE A 127 11.02 11.56 -1.54
CA ILE A 127 10.30 10.29 -1.45
C ILE A 127 9.40 10.13 -2.68
N GLU A 128 9.41 8.97 -3.32
CA GLU A 128 8.48 8.64 -4.41
C GLU A 128 7.26 7.90 -3.86
N TYR A 129 6.07 8.30 -4.30
CA TYR A 129 4.79 7.73 -3.91
C TYR A 129 4.17 6.98 -5.09
N ASP A 130 4.34 5.65 -5.06
CA ASP A 130 3.69 4.69 -5.96
C ASP A 130 2.50 4.04 -5.23
N GLY A 131 1.43 4.81 -5.04
CA GLY A 131 0.23 4.41 -4.32
C GLY A 131 -1.05 4.99 -4.91
N GLU A 132 -2.21 4.49 -4.49
CA GLU A 132 -3.50 4.88 -5.08
C GLU A 132 -3.73 6.41 -4.97
N LEU A 133 -3.88 7.08 -6.12
CA LEU A 133 -4.07 8.53 -6.21
C LEU A 133 -5.48 9.00 -5.75
N THR A 134 -5.76 8.82 -4.46
CA THR A 134 -6.92 9.37 -3.78
C THR A 134 -6.53 10.45 -2.77
N ALA A 135 -7.50 11.30 -2.43
CA ALA A 135 -7.32 12.32 -1.41
C ALA A 135 -7.28 11.78 0.04
N HIS A 136 -7.51 10.48 0.25
CA HIS A 136 -7.38 9.82 1.56
C HIS A 136 -5.98 9.23 1.70
N THR A 137 -5.65 8.29 0.82
CA THR A 137 -4.40 7.54 0.78
C THR A 137 -3.19 8.47 0.73
N LEU A 138 -3.23 9.50 -0.12
CA LEU A 138 -2.15 10.49 -0.22
C LEU A 138 -2.05 11.38 1.04
N VAL A 139 -3.16 11.73 1.70
CA VAL A 139 -3.13 12.54 2.93
C VAL A 139 -2.59 11.75 4.12
N GLU A 140 -2.92 10.46 4.17
CA GLU A 140 -2.43 9.52 5.17
C GLU A 140 -0.93 9.28 5.02
N PHE A 141 -0.46 8.97 3.80
CA PHE A 141 0.97 8.88 3.50
C PHE A 141 1.74 10.18 3.81
N ILE A 142 1.14 11.35 3.56
CA ILE A 142 1.76 12.64 3.92
C ILE A 142 1.83 12.84 5.44
N TYR A 143 0.92 12.28 6.24
CA TYR A 143 1.07 12.30 7.70
C TYR A 143 2.21 11.40 8.15
N ASP A 144 2.29 10.18 7.63
CA ASP A 144 3.40 9.26 7.88
C ASP A 144 4.77 9.88 7.54
N VAL A 145 4.90 10.57 6.38
CA VAL A 145 6.12 11.28 5.97
C VAL A 145 6.57 12.35 6.97
N ILE A 146 5.66 13.03 7.69
CA ILE A 146 6.01 14.12 8.62
C ILE A 146 6.15 13.68 10.09
N GLU A 147 5.94 12.40 10.42
CA GLU A 147 6.27 11.87 11.76
C GLU A 147 7.78 11.59 11.90
N ASP A 148 8.28 11.50 13.14
CA ASP A 148 9.69 11.18 13.42
C ASP A 148 10.03 9.78 12.84
N PRO A 149 11.11 9.61 12.04
CA PRO A 149 11.41 8.34 11.36
C PRO A 149 11.82 7.19 12.30
N VAL A 150 11.94 7.42 13.62
CA VAL A 150 12.24 6.37 14.60
C VAL A 150 11.34 6.46 15.85
N GLU A 151 10.41 5.52 15.99
CA GLU A 151 9.52 5.43 17.15
C GLU A 151 10.24 4.97 18.43
N ILE A 152 10.03 5.67 19.56
CA ILE A 152 10.72 5.37 20.83
C ILE A 152 9.87 4.54 21.80
N ILE A 153 10.16 3.24 21.88
CA ILE A 153 9.51 2.30 22.82
C ILE A 153 10.08 2.49 24.24
N GLU A 154 9.43 3.31 25.09
CA GLU A 154 9.83 3.48 26.49
C GLU A 154 9.38 2.32 27.40
N ASN A 155 8.19 1.77 27.16
CA ASN A 155 7.52 0.85 28.07
C ASN A 155 6.79 -0.33 27.39
N GLN A 156 6.05 -1.10 28.19
CA GLN A 156 5.50 -2.40 27.79
C GLN A 156 4.11 -2.29 27.13
N HIS A 157 3.53 -1.09 27.07
CA HIS A 157 2.32 -0.83 26.30
C HIS A 157 2.67 -0.51 24.86
N GLU A 158 3.63 0.39 24.62
CA GLU A 158 4.22 0.62 23.28
C GLU A 158 4.79 -0.68 22.69
N LEU A 159 5.53 -1.47 23.49
CA LEU A 159 6.04 -2.77 23.04
C LEU A 159 4.91 -3.73 22.60
N LYS A 160 3.71 -3.61 23.18
CA LYS A 160 2.55 -4.42 22.77
C LYS A 160 1.88 -3.87 21.50
N GLY A 161 2.15 -2.63 21.11
CA GLY A 161 1.84 -2.07 19.79
C GLY A 161 2.83 -2.57 18.74
N PHE A 162 4.14 -2.51 19.03
CA PHE A 162 5.20 -3.05 18.16
C PHE A 162 5.01 -4.53 17.77
N HIS A 163 4.61 -5.38 18.73
CA HIS A 163 4.28 -6.79 18.47
C HIS A 163 2.91 -6.98 17.78
N ASN A 164 2.14 -5.92 17.54
CA ASN A 164 0.82 -5.94 16.93
C ASN A 164 0.82 -5.50 15.46
N ILE A 165 1.96 -5.01 14.96
CA ILE A 165 2.22 -4.70 13.56
C ILE A 165 2.76 -6.00 12.95
N GLU A 166 1.91 -6.79 12.29
CA GLU A 166 2.34 -8.06 11.68
C GLU A 166 2.66 -7.89 10.18
N GLU A 167 2.12 -6.87 9.53
CA GLU A 167 2.09 -6.74 8.07
C GLU A 167 3.31 -5.96 7.50
N ASP A 168 3.87 -5.02 8.25
CA ASP A 168 5.01 -4.19 7.82
C ASP A 168 6.39 -4.82 8.11
N ILE A 169 7.37 -4.56 7.23
CA ILE A 169 8.79 -4.68 7.60
C ILE A 169 9.09 -3.69 8.72
N LYS A 170 9.69 -4.17 9.82
CA LYS A 170 10.01 -3.34 10.99
C LYS A 170 11.34 -3.70 11.63
N LEU A 171 12.03 -2.69 12.15
CA LEU A 171 13.31 -2.86 12.85
C LEU A 171 13.21 -2.39 14.29
N VAL A 172 13.93 -3.02 15.23
CA VAL A 172 14.03 -2.52 16.61
C VAL A 172 15.45 -2.57 17.18
N GLY A 173 15.96 -1.39 17.55
CA GLY A 173 17.31 -1.23 18.10
C GLY A 173 17.36 -0.90 19.60
N PHE A 174 18.26 -1.56 20.36
CA PHE A 174 18.54 -1.19 21.77
C PHE A 174 19.80 -0.35 21.89
N PHE A 175 19.62 0.94 22.14
CA PHE A 175 20.70 1.92 22.26
C PHE A 175 20.81 2.52 23.66
N LYS A 176 21.86 3.32 23.85
CA LYS A 176 22.17 3.94 25.15
C LYS A 176 21.31 5.17 25.46
N SER A 177 20.93 5.91 24.41
CA SER A 177 20.18 7.17 24.44
C SER A 177 20.11 7.75 23.01
N ALA A 178 19.17 8.65 22.71
CA ALA A 178 19.14 9.51 21.50
C ALA A 178 20.29 10.54 21.40
N LYS A 179 21.53 10.10 21.70
CA LYS A 179 22.84 10.80 21.69
C LYS A 179 24.02 9.83 21.57
N SER A 180 23.78 8.55 21.26
CA SER A 180 24.85 7.60 20.92
C SER A 180 25.01 7.56 19.41
N GLU A 181 26.27 7.59 18.97
CA GLU A 181 26.72 7.47 17.58
C GLU A 181 26.03 6.32 16.81
N HIS A 182 25.73 5.20 17.47
CA HIS A 182 25.03 4.04 16.89
C HIS A 182 23.51 4.17 16.82
N TYR A 183 22.92 5.10 17.55
CA TYR A 183 21.51 5.46 17.40
C TYR A 183 21.37 6.48 16.28
N ASN A 184 22.28 7.47 16.21
CA ASN A 184 22.32 8.38 15.06
C ASN A 184 22.50 7.59 13.76
N ALA A 185 23.49 6.70 13.65
CA ALA A 185 23.63 5.84 12.48
C ALA A 185 22.48 4.82 12.22
N PHE A 186 21.42 4.82 13.03
CA PHE A 186 20.17 4.06 12.85
C PHE A 186 18.97 5.00 12.55
N GLU A 187 19.04 6.24 13.01
CA GLU A 187 18.16 7.39 12.67
C GLU A 187 18.49 7.88 11.25
N ASP A 188 19.78 8.14 10.98
CA ASP A 188 20.36 8.42 9.65
C ASP A 188 20.02 7.31 8.61
N ALA A 189 19.79 6.06 9.06
CA ALA A 189 19.42 4.93 8.20
C ALA A 189 17.90 4.66 8.14
N ALA A 190 17.10 5.31 8.98
CA ALA A 190 15.65 5.25 8.93
C ALA A 190 15.10 6.26 7.90
N GLU A 191 15.72 7.43 7.82
CA GLU A 191 15.42 8.49 6.85
C GLU A 191 15.41 7.96 5.40
N GLU A 192 16.34 7.08 5.03
CA GLU A 192 16.45 6.45 3.69
C GLU A 192 15.28 5.50 3.32
N PHE A 193 14.48 5.02 4.28
CA PHE A 193 13.33 4.13 4.05
C PHE A 193 11.99 4.68 4.57
N HIS A 194 11.98 5.94 5.03
CA HIS A 194 10.81 6.55 5.64
C HIS A 194 9.77 6.96 4.57
N PRO A 195 8.48 6.64 4.71
CA PRO A 195 7.82 5.99 5.85
C PRO A 195 7.52 4.49 5.63
N HIS A 196 8.04 3.88 4.56
CA HIS A 196 7.68 2.52 4.11
C HIS A 196 8.11 1.42 5.08
N ILE A 197 9.26 1.57 5.74
CA ILE A 197 9.77 0.60 6.73
C ILE A 197 9.72 1.22 8.11
N LYS A 198 9.11 0.54 9.09
CA LYS A 198 8.86 1.11 10.42
C LYS A 198 10.03 0.87 11.38
N PHE A 199 10.82 1.91 11.65
CA PHE A 199 11.97 1.84 12.56
C PHE A 199 11.59 2.17 14.00
N PHE A 200 12.01 1.31 14.93
CA PHE A 200 11.80 1.49 16.36
C PHE A 200 13.13 1.51 17.12
N ALA A 201 13.21 2.29 18.20
CA ALA A 201 14.32 2.27 19.12
C ALA A 201 13.86 2.20 20.57
N THR A 202 14.70 1.60 21.43
CA THR A 202 14.54 1.72 22.88
C THR A 202 15.83 2.12 23.57
N PHE A 203 15.70 2.94 24.61
CA PHE A 203 16.77 3.25 25.57
C PHE A 203 16.51 2.58 26.93
N SER A 204 15.51 1.70 27.01
CA SER A 204 14.98 1.10 28.24
C SER A 204 15.52 -0.33 28.41
N PRO A 205 16.45 -0.60 29.36
CA PRO A 205 16.96 -1.96 29.59
C PRO A 205 15.91 -2.95 30.09
N LYS A 206 14.68 -2.50 30.34
CA LYS A 206 13.52 -3.36 30.61
C LYS A 206 12.84 -3.80 29.30
N VAL A 207 12.63 -2.89 28.35
CA VAL A 207 12.04 -3.19 27.03
C VAL A 207 12.99 -4.05 26.22
N ALA A 208 14.26 -3.67 26.13
CA ALA A 208 15.28 -4.47 25.46
C ALA A 208 15.37 -5.90 26.02
N LYS A 209 15.18 -6.08 27.34
CA LYS A 209 15.14 -7.42 27.95
C LYS A 209 13.88 -8.22 27.57
N SER A 210 12.75 -7.58 27.24
CA SER A 210 11.59 -8.28 26.69
C SER A 210 11.83 -8.78 25.27
N LEU A 211 12.66 -8.07 24.49
CA LEU A 211 13.09 -8.40 23.13
C LEU A 211 14.38 -9.25 23.07
N ASP A 212 14.96 -9.65 24.21
CA ASP A 212 16.34 -10.19 24.38
C ASP A 212 17.50 -9.36 23.75
N LEU A 213 17.21 -8.19 23.18
CA LEU A 213 18.16 -7.21 22.64
C LEU A 213 19.29 -6.87 23.62
N LYS A 214 20.52 -6.93 23.10
CA LYS A 214 21.75 -6.50 23.77
C LYS A 214 22.10 -5.07 23.32
N MET A 215 23.00 -4.39 24.05
CA MET A 215 23.38 -3.02 23.69
C MET A 215 23.95 -2.94 22.27
N ASN A 216 23.48 -1.96 21.48
CA ASN A 216 23.73 -1.75 20.06
C ASN A 216 23.38 -2.96 19.17
N GLU A 217 22.43 -3.80 19.59
CA GLU A 217 21.77 -4.79 18.71
C GLU A 217 20.59 -4.12 18.01
N VAL A 218 20.40 -4.49 16.74
CA VAL A 218 19.21 -4.20 15.95
C VAL A 218 18.70 -5.54 15.44
N ASP A 219 17.41 -5.77 15.64
CA ASP A 219 16.69 -6.95 15.18
C ASP A 219 15.73 -6.53 14.07
N PHE A 220 15.76 -7.24 12.94
CA PHE A 220 14.92 -7.03 11.76
C PHE A 220 13.80 -8.07 11.75
N TYR A 221 12.56 -7.63 11.54
CA TYR A 221 11.39 -8.50 11.42
C TYR A 221 10.84 -8.41 9.99
N GLU A 222 10.70 -9.57 9.36
CA GLU A 222 9.96 -9.74 8.11
C GLU A 222 8.44 -9.73 8.38
N PRO A 223 7.61 -9.33 7.38
CA PRO A 223 6.16 -9.45 7.46
C PRO A 223 5.74 -10.86 7.89
N PHE A 224 4.82 -10.92 8.85
CA PHE A 224 4.22 -12.10 9.46
C PHE A 224 5.16 -13.07 10.22
N ILE A 225 6.47 -12.83 10.27
CA ILE A 225 7.43 -13.71 10.97
C ILE A 225 7.63 -13.29 12.45
N GLU A 226 7.35 -14.19 13.41
CA GLU A 226 7.53 -13.90 14.84
C GLU A 226 9.00 -13.82 15.30
N GLU A 227 9.90 -14.68 14.76
CA GLU A 227 11.33 -14.70 15.16
C GLU A 227 12.19 -13.75 14.29
N PRO A 228 12.85 -12.73 14.87
CA PRO A 228 13.60 -11.75 14.08
C PRO A 228 15.00 -12.20 13.67
N VAL A 229 15.47 -11.63 12.55
CA VAL A 229 16.86 -11.73 12.10
C VAL A 229 17.70 -10.67 12.81
N VAL A 230 18.58 -11.11 13.73
CA VAL A 230 19.54 -10.23 14.41
C VAL A 230 20.62 -9.75 13.43
N ILE A 231 20.65 -8.46 13.11
CA ILE A 231 21.55 -7.91 12.08
C ILE A 231 23.02 -8.18 12.48
N PRO A 232 23.85 -8.78 11.60
CA PRO A 232 25.22 -9.19 11.93
C PRO A 232 26.20 -8.01 11.98
N GLY A 233 27.34 -8.19 12.68
CA GLY A 233 28.53 -7.33 12.54
C GLY A 233 28.72 -6.20 13.57
N LYS A 234 27.68 -5.85 14.34
CA LYS A 234 27.59 -4.68 15.22
C LYS A 234 28.84 -4.22 16.01
N PRO A 235 28.97 -2.91 16.33
CA PRO A 235 28.04 -1.82 16.01
C PRO A 235 28.07 -1.46 14.53
N TYR A 236 26.88 -1.15 13.99
CA TYR A 236 26.65 -0.81 12.59
C TYR A 236 26.99 0.66 12.29
N SER A 237 27.24 0.95 11.02
CA SER A 237 27.10 2.27 10.38
C SER A 237 25.82 2.33 9.54
N GLU A 238 25.39 3.53 9.13
CA GLU A 238 24.12 3.73 8.40
C GLU A 238 24.08 2.87 7.13
N LYS A 239 25.12 2.97 6.28
CA LYS A 239 25.35 2.06 5.16
C LYS A 239 25.29 0.55 5.47
N GLU A 240 25.74 0.09 6.64
CA GLU A 240 25.68 -1.35 7.00
C GLU A 240 24.28 -1.81 7.43
N LEU A 241 23.38 -0.87 7.73
CA LEU A 241 21.94 -1.14 7.91
C LEU A 241 21.22 -1.06 6.57
N VAL A 242 21.48 -0.03 5.77
CA VAL A 242 20.93 0.15 4.42
C VAL A 242 21.25 -1.07 3.54
N GLU A 243 22.53 -1.46 3.41
CA GLU A 243 22.93 -2.66 2.65
C GLU A 243 22.29 -3.95 3.18
N PHE A 244 21.92 -4.02 4.47
CA PHE A 244 21.22 -5.19 5.01
C PHE A 244 19.73 -5.18 4.68
N ILE A 245 19.08 -4.02 4.78
CA ILE A 245 17.65 -3.87 4.47
C ILE A 245 17.44 -4.07 2.96
N GLU A 246 18.27 -3.46 2.11
CA GLU A 246 18.29 -3.70 0.66
C GLU A 246 18.44 -5.20 0.34
N ASP A 247 19.39 -5.92 0.96
CA ASP A 247 19.61 -7.36 0.72
C ASP A 247 18.48 -8.28 1.25
N ASN A 248 17.53 -7.77 2.04
CA ASN A 248 16.42 -8.55 2.64
C ASN A 248 15.01 -8.01 2.29
N ASP A 249 14.88 -6.87 1.63
CA ASP A 249 13.63 -6.45 0.98
C ASP A 249 13.40 -7.28 -0.28
N ARG A 250 12.64 -8.36 -0.11
CA ARG A 250 12.36 -9.33 -1.16
C ARG A 250 11.46 -8.75 -2.27
N TRP A 251 10.65 -7.73 -1.97
CA TRP A 251 9.64 -7.20 -2.90
C TRP A 251 10.29 -6.59 -4.14
N GLY A 252 11.22 -5.65 -3.94
CA GLY A 252 11.96 -5.00 -5.04
C GLY A 252 12.83 -5.98 -5.85
N TYR A 253 13.29 -7.07 -5.23
CA TYR A 253 13.98 -8.15 -5.95
C TYR A 253 13.03 -9.04 -6.75
N PHE A 254 11.84 -9.38 -6.22
CA PHE A 254 10.90 -10.26 -6.90
C PHE A 254 10.34 -9.59 -8.17
N HIS A 255 9.85 -8.35 -8.02
CA HIS A 255 9.21 -7.58 -9.10
C HIS A 255 10.15 -7.25 -10.28
N MET A 256 11.48 -7.27 -10.07
CA MET A 256 12.47 -7.01 -11.13
C MET A 256 12.96 -8.27 -11.87
N TYR A 257 12.61 -9.49 -11.41
CA TYR A 257 13.17 -10.74 -11.96
C TYR A 257 12.15 -11.86 -12.26
N PHE A 258 10.89 -11.75 -11.84
CA PHE A 258 9.83 -12.74 -12.08
C PHE A 258 8.61 -12.10 -12.77
N ASN A 259 8.11 -12.77 -13.82
CA ASN A 259 6.86 -12.40 -14.51
C ASN A 259 5.61 -12.91 -13.77
N TYR A 260 5.70 -14.11 -13.19
CA TYR A 260 4.60 -14.73 -12.46
C TYR A 260 4.63 -14.33 -10.98
N VAL A 261 3.46 -14.02 -10.43
CA VAL A 261 3.29 -13.60 -9.05
C VAL A 261 2.26 -14.51 -8.36
N LEU A 262 2.59 -15.03 -7.19
CA LEU A 262 1.63 -15.75 -6.33
C LEU A 262 0.75 -14.73 -5.61
N PHE A 263 -0.54 -14.74 -5.92
CA PHE A 263 -1.57 -13.90 -5.30
C PHE A 263 -2.42 -14.73 -4.34
N SER A 264 -2.60 -14.25 -3.12
CA SER A 264 -3.54 -14.76 -2.12
C SER A 264 -4.52 -13.65 -1.75
N THR A 265 -5.81 -13.95 -1.70
CA THR A 265 -6.84 -12.94 -1.43
C THR A 265 -8.06 -13.54 -0.75
N PHE A 266 -8.52 -12.89 0.33
CA PHE A 266 -9.70 -13.31 1.09
C PHE A 266 -10.27 -12.14 1.90
N ILE A 267 -11.59 -12.05 2.03
CA ILE A 267 -12.25 -11.14 2.98
C ILE A 267 -11.96 -11.61 4.41
N LEU A 268 -11.86 -10.69 5.38
CA LEU A 268 -11.74 -10.96 6.83
C LEU A 268 -12.98 -11.63 7.48
N SER A 269 -13.38 -12.79 6.93
CA SER A 269 -14.30 -13.76 7.52
C SER A 269 -13.57 -14.64 8.56
N PRO A 270 -14.29 -15.43 9.38
CA PRO A 270 -13.66 -16.44 10.25
C PRO A 270 -12.76 -17.41 9.50
N ASP A 271 -13.09 -17.69 8.25
CA ASP A 271 -12.49 -18.69 7.36
C ASP A 271 -11.27 -18.08 6.65
N GLY A 272 -11.35 -16.79 6.27
CA GLY A 272 -10.19 -15.99 5.86
C GLY A 272 -9.13 -15.89 6.96
N PHE A 273 -9.53 -15.74 8.23
CA PHE A 273 -8.59 -15.80 9.36
C PHE A 273 -7.97 -17.21 9.56
N GLU A 274 -8.67 -18.29 9.24
CA GLU A 274 -8.09 -19.65 9.30
C GLU A 274 -7.11 -19.88 8.14
N PHE A 275 -7.44 -19.42 6.93
CA PHE A 275 -6.56 -19.45 5.76
C PHE A 275 -5.31 -18.57 5.93
N LEU A 276 -5.42 -17.39 6.55
CA LEU A 276 -4.27 -16.53 6.84
C LEU A 276 -3.23 -17.22 7.72
N GLU A 277 -3.65 -17.87 8.80
CA GLU A 277 -2.72 -18.55 9.71
C GLU A 277 -2.05 -19.77 9.04
N ILE A 278 -2.74 -20.42 8.09
CA ILE A 278 -2.16 -21.47 7.22
C ILE A 278 -1.12 -20.88 6.26
N LEU A 279 -1.41 -19.72 5.65
CA LEU A 279 -0.47 -19.00 4.79
C LEU A 279 0.77 -18.54 5.57
N LYS A 280 0.61 -18.10 6.82
CA LYS A 280 1.72 -17.79 7.74
C LYS A 280 2.58 -19.03 8.05
N GLU A 281 1.97 -20.19 8.33
CA GLU A 281 2.70 -21.44 8.59
C GLU A 281 3.56 -21.84 7.38
N VAL A 282 3.02 -21.74 6.16
CA VAL A 282 3.77 -22.00 4.92
C VAL A 282 4.89 -20.97 4.68
N ALA A 283 4.62 -19.68 4.92
CA ALA A 283 5.61 -18.62 4.78
C ALA A 283 6.77 -18.72 5.80
N GLU A 284 6.49 -19.15 7.04
CA GLU A 284 7.51 -19.40 8.06
C GLU A 284 8.40 -20.61 7.69
N ASP A 285 7.81 -21.75 7.32
CA ASP A 285 8.60 -22.94 6.93
C ASP A 285 9.40 -22.71 5.62
N ASN A 286 8.95 -21.79 4.73
CA ASN A 286 9.61 -21.46 3.47
C ASN A 286 10.41 -20.14 3.45
N THR A 287 10.62 -19.45 4.57
CA THR A 287 11.34 -18.15 4.58
C THR A 287 12.77 -18.22 3.99
N ASP A 288 13.48 -19.36 4.10
CA ASP A 288 14.81 -19.56 3.50
C ASP A 288 14.80 -19.65 1.93
N ASN A 289 13.63 -19.58 1.27
CA ASN A 289 13.46 -19.71 -0.19
C ASN A 289 13.42 -18.34 -0.92
N PRO A 290 14.47 -17.95 -1.68
CA PRO A 290 14.53 -16.67 -2.39
C PRO A 290 13.72 -16.62 -3.70
N ASN A 291 13.10 -17.73 -4.09
CA ASN A 291 12.23 -17.79 -5.27
C ASN A 291 10.74 -17.70 -4.91
N LEU A 292 10.40 -17.64 -3.62
CA LEU A 292 9.02 -17.53 -3.15
C LEU A 292 8.76 -16.11 -2.61
N SER A 293 7.75 -15.47 -3.18
CA SER A 293 7.10 -14.28 -2.63
C SER A 293 5.60 -14.44 -2.90
N ILE A 294 4.76 -14.15 -1.90
CA ILE A 294 3.31 -14.25 -2.01
C ILE A 294 2.74 -12.89 -1.65
N ILE A 295 1.93 -12.30 -2.53
CA ILE A 295 1.17 -11.10 -2.23
C ILE A 295 -0.13 -11.51 -1.54
N TRP A 296 -0.36 -11.03 -0.33
CA TRP A 296 -1.67 -11.10 0.30
C TRP A 296 -2.43 -9.79 0.08
N ILE A 297 -3.73 -9.89 -0.24
CA ILE A 297 -4.66 -8.77 -0.46
C ILE A 297 -5.95 -9.03 0.33
N ASP A 298 -6.46 -8.02 1.03
CA ASP A 298 -7.85 -7.99 1.52
C ASP A 298 -8.77 -7.29 0.49
N PRO A 299 -9.79 -7.98 -0.05
CA PRO A 299 -10.82 -7.37 -0.89
C PRO A 299 -11.55 -6.17 -0.27
N ASP A 300 -11.66 -6.09 1.08
CA ASP A 300 -12.34 -4.97 1.76
C ASP A 300 -11.55 -3.64 1.68
N ASP A 301 -10.22 -3.69 1.49
CA ASP A 301 -9.37 -2.51 1.26
C ASP A 301 -9.42 -2.01 -0.20
N PHE A 302 -9.67 -2.92 -1.15
CA PHE A 302 -9.74 -2.61 -2.59
C PHE A 302 -11.15 -2.81 -3.21
N PRO A 303 -12.24 -2.27 -2.63
CA PRO A 303 -13.62 -2.59 -3.02
C PRO A 303 -14.03 -2.04 -4.40
N LEU A 304 -13.16 -1.27 -5.06
CA LEU A 304 -13.32 -0.84 -6.46
C LEU A 304 -12.73 -1.83 -7.47
N LEU A 305 -11.79 -2.68 -7.04
CA LEU A 305 -11.12 -3.69 -7.87
C LEU A 305 -11.76 -5.08 -7.76
N VAL A 306 -12.43 -5.40 -6.65
CA VAL A 306 -13.16 -6.67 -6.46
C VAL A 306 -14.01 -7.08 -7.69
N PRO A 307 -14.90 -6.24 -8.26
CA PRO A 307 -15.73 -6.64 -9.41
C PRO A 307 -14.97 -6.68 -10.75
N TYR A 308 -13.71 -6.27 -10.76
CA TYR A 308 -12.78 -6.44 -11.87
C TYR A 308 -12.01 -7.76 -11.73
N TRP A 309 -11.49 -8.06 -10.54
CA TRP A 309 -10.79 -9.32 -10.23
C TRP A 309 -11.71 -10.55 -10.39
N GLU A 310 -12.88 -10.57 -9.74
CA GLU A 310 -13.91 -11.62 -9.90
C GLU A 310 -14.20 -11.91 -11.39
N LYS A 311 -14.21 -10.86 -12.21
CA LYS A 311 -14.58 -10.93 -13.64
C LYS A 311 -13.40 -11.25 -14.56
N THR A 312 -12.17 -11.13 -14.09
CA THR A 312 -10.95 -11.30 -14.91
C THR A 312 -10.33 -12.66 -14.63
N PHE A 313 -10.33 -13.08 -13.37
CA PHE A 313 -9.79 -14.34 -12.89
C PHE A 313 -10.85 -15.46 -12.73
N ASP A 314 -12.14 -15.15 -12.96
CA ASP A 314 -13.33 -16.03 -12.77
C ASP A 314 -13.48 -16.64 -11.35
N ILE A 315 -12.93 -15.94 -10.34
CA ILE A 315 -12.96 -16.33 -8.92
C ILE A 315 -14.13 -15.69 -8.14
N ASP A 316 -14.54 -16.33 -7.04
CA ASP A 316 -15.48 -15.77 -6.05
C ASP A 316 -14.68 -15.23 -4.84
N LEU A 317 -14.58 -13.90 -4.73
CA LEU A 317 -13.86 -13.23 -3.64
C LEU A 317 -14.63 -13.20 -2.30
N SER A 318 -15.79 -13.85 -2.19
CA SER A 318 -16.49 -14.01 -0.91
C SER A 318 -15.93 -15.13 -0.03
N GLY A 319 -15.10 -16.03 -0.59
CA GLY A 319 -14.29 -17.01 0.12
C GLY A 319 -12.78 -16.80 -0.10
N PRO A 320 -11.92 -17.59 0.56
CA PRO A 320 -10.47 -17.50 0.36
C PRO A 320 -10.02 -18.03 -1.01
N GLN A 321 -9.01 -17.39 -1.59
CA GLN A 321 -8.44 -17.72 -2.89
C GLN A 321 -6.90 -17.66 -2.82
N ILE A 322 -6.22 -18.55 -3.54
CA ILE A 322 -4.80 -18.42 -3.88
C ILE A 322 -4.57 -18.88 -5.33
N GLY A 323 -3.71 -18.17 -6.05
CA GLY A 323 -3.44 -18.41 -7.46
C GLY A 323 -2.11 -17.80 -7.92
N VAL A 324 -1.79 -18.03 -9.18
CA VAL A 324 -0.68 -17.42 -9.92
C VAL A 324 -1.28 -16.51 -10.98
N VAL A 325 -0.72 -15.32 -11.17
CA VAL A 325 -1.09 -14.38 -12.23
C VAL A 325 0.18 -13.94 -12.97
N ASP A 326 0.16 -13.89 -14.30
CA ASP A 326 1.22 -13.21 -15.09
C ASP A 326 0.92 -11.70 -15.16
N VAL A 327 1.95 -10.87 -14.96
CA VAL A 327 1.82 -9.41 -14.97
C VAL A 327 1.76 -8.79 -16.37
N ASP A 328 2.17 -9.49 -17.43
CA ASP A 328 2.23 -8.96 -18.81
C ASP A 328 0.84 -8.90 -19.50
N ASP A 329 -0.10 -9.80 -19.17
CA ASP A 329 -1.47 -9.84 -19.74
C ASP A 329 -2.61 -10.14 -18.74
N ALA A 330 -2.30 -10.57 -17.51
CA ALA A 330 -3.24 -10.92 -16.44
C ALA A 330 -4.02 -12.24 -16.61
N ASP A 331 -3.51 -13.19 -17.40
CA ASP A 331 -3.98 -14.58 -17.33
C ASP A 331 -3.51 -15.26 -16.01
N SER A 332 -4.28 -16.25 -15.52
CA SER A 332 -4.15 -16.73 -14.13
C SER A 332 -4.69 -18.13 -13.87
N VAL A 333 -4.07 -18.86 -12.94
CA VAL A 333 -4.51 -20.20 -12.47
C VAL A 333 -4.64 -20.22 -10.95
N TRP A 334 -5.73 -20.79 -10.43
CA TRP A 334 -6.10 -20.75 -9.01
C TRP A 334 -6.21 -22.15 -8.39
N MET A 335 -5.96 -22.26 -7.09
CA MET A 335 -6.06 -23.51 -6.35
C MET A 335 -7.54 -23.87 -6.13
N ASP A 336 -7.96 -25.03 -6.64
CA ASP A 336 -9.34 -25.54 -6.55
C ASP A 336 -9.71 -25.86 -5.09
N MET A 337 -10.69 -25.14 -4.52
CA MET A 337 -11.12 -25.22 -3.13
C MET A 337 -12.66 -25.37 -3.03
N ASP A 338 -13.11 -26.59 -2.72
CA ASP A 338 -14.51 -27.06 -2.73
C ASP A 338 -15.33 -26.53 -1.49
N ASP A 339 -15.65 -25.23 -1.46
CA ASP A 339 -16.45 -24.54 -0.42
C ASP A 339 -15.85 -24.58 1.03
N GLU A 340 -16.61 -24.07 2.03
CA GLU A 340 -16.30 -23.99 3.47
C GLU A 340 -15.82 -25.30 4.15
N GLU A 341 -15.97 -26.49 3.53
CA GLU A 341 -15.61 -27.79 4.17
C GLU A 341 -14.23 -28.35 3.76
N ASP A 342 -13.59 -27.85 2.68
CA ASP A 342 -12.35 -28.42 2.12
C ASP A 342 -11.18 -27.40 1.97
N MET A 343 -10.99 -26.50 2.96
CA MET A 343 -9.76 -25.66 3.07
C MET A 343 -8.48 -26.53 3.11
N PRO A 344 -7.40 -26.17 2.37
CA PRO A 344 -6.17 -26.94 2.32
C PRO A 344 -5.38 -26.85 3.64
N THR A 345 -4.71 -27.93 4.03
CA THR A 345 -3.70 -27.83 5.11
C THR A 345 -2.41 -27.19 4.59
N ALA A 346 -1.57 -26.65 5.49
CA ALA A 346 -0.28 -26.06 5.12
C ALA A 346 0.60 -26.97 4.24
N SER A 347 0.55 -28.30 4.44
CA SER A 347 1.26 -29.26 3.59
C SER A 347 0.64 -29.48 2.20
N GLU A 348 -0.66 -29.22 2.01
CA GLU A 348 -1.34 -29.31 0.71
C GLU A 348 -1.19 -27.99 -0.06
N LEU A 349 -1.09 -26.86 0.65
CA LEU A 349 -0.71 -25.56 0.10
C LEU A 349 0.78 -25.51 -0.29
N GLU A 350 1.67 -26.09 0.53
CA GLU A 350 3.10 -26.24 0.22
C GLU A 350 3.32 -27.17 -0.99
N ASP A 351 2.65 -28.34 -1.05
CA ASP A 351 2.70 -29.24 -2.21
C ASP A 351 2.27 -28.49 -3.51
N TRP A 352 1.23 -27.65 -3.47
CA TRP A 352 0.77 -26.86 -4.64
C TRP A 352 1.75 -25.74 -5.03
N ILE A 353 2.39 -25.08 -4.06
CA ILE A 353 3.42 -24.06 -4.31
C ILE A 353 4.72 -24.71 -4.84
N GLU A 354 5.08 -25.93 -4.42
CA GLU A 354 6.19 -26.68 -5.05
C GLU A 354 5.88 -26.98 -6.54
N ASP A 355 4.66 -27.44 -6.87
CA ASP A 355 4.26 -27.72 -8.27
C ASP A 355 4.28 -26.44 -9.15
N VAL A 356 3.82 -25.29 -8.63
CA VAL A 356 3.98 -23.96 -9.27
C VAL A 356 5.45 -23.61 -9.49
N LEU A 357 6.31 -23.77 -8.48
CA LEU A 357 7.72 -23.39 -8.56
C LEU A 357 8.60 -24.36 -9.40
N GLU A 358 8.18 -25.61 -9.60
CA GLU A 358 8.81 -26.50 -10.60
C GLU A 358 8.30 -26.23 -12.04
N GLY A 359 7.17 -25.53 -12.20
CA GLY A 359 6.52 -25.26 -13.49
C GLY A 359 5.66 -26.42 -14.01
N ASP A 360 5.09 -27.21 -13.10
CA ASP A 360 4.05 -28.21 -13.40
C ASP A 360 2.63 -27.61 -13.25
N VAL A 361 2.52 -26.33 -12.83
CA VAL A 361 1.33 -25.46 -12.90
C VAL A 361 1.74 -24.12 -13.52
N ASP A 362 1.17 -23.77 -14.67
CA ASP A 362 1.58 -22.63 -15.52
C ASP A 362 0.34 -22.03 -16.21
N PRO A 363 0.06 -20.70 -16.12
CA PRO A 363 -1.09 -20.10 -16.80
C PRO A 363 -1.00 -20.13 -18.33
N ASP A 364 0.18 -20.32 -18.93
CA ASP A 364 0.36 -20.43 -20.38
C ASP A 364 -0.13 -21.79 -20.97
N GLU A 365 -0.35 -22.86 -20.17
CA GLU A 365 -0.62 -24.21 -20.70
C GLU A 365 -2.11 -24.56 -20.97
N ASP A 366 -3.09 -23.78 -20.50
CA ASP A 366 -4.53 -24.12 -20.63
C ASP A 366 -5.14 -23.89 -22.05
N ASP A 367 -4.41 -23.24 -22.98
CA ASP A 367 -4.95 -22.77 -24.28
C ASP A 367 -4.83 -23.78 -25.46
N ASP A 368 -4.23 -24.98 -25.26
CA ASP A 368 -3.72 -25.84 -26.35
C ASP A 368 -4.43 -27.22 -26.56
N ASP A 369 -5.50 -27.58 -25.81
CA ASP A 369 -6.04 -28.98 -25.75
C ASP A 369 -7.54 -29.21 -26.11
N ASP A 370 -8.23 -28.29 -26.81
CA ASP A 370 -9.68 -28.42 -27.19
C ASP A 370 -9.95 -28.51 -28.73
N ASP A 371 -9.01 -29.04 -29.53
CA ASP A 371 -9.09 -29.16 -31.01
C ASP A 371 -9.02 -30.63 -31.51
N ASP A 372 -9.71 -31.57 -30.84
CA ASP A 372 -9.78 -33.00 -31.24
C ASP A 372 -10.91 -33.25 -32.28
N ASP A 373 -10.57 -33.15 -33.58
CA ASP A 373 -11.44 -33.33 -34.76
C ASP A 373 -12.46 -34.51 -34.66
N ASP A 374 -13.74 -34.22 -34.35
CA ASP A 374 -14.85 -35.21 -34.41
C ASP A 374 -15.35 -35.40 -35.86
N ASP A 375 -14.45 -35.87 -36.73
CA ASP A 375 -14.56 -36.05 -38.19
C ASP A 375 -15.48 -37.25 -38.57
N ASP A 376 -16.76 -37.19 -38.16
CA ASP A 376 -17.76 -38.27 -38.29
C ASP A 376 -18.35 -38.37 -39.73
N ASP A 377 -17.49 -38.75 -40.67
CA ASP A 377 -17.69 -38.92 -42.12
C ASP A 377 -18.56 -40.17 -42.46
N ASP A 378 -19.90 -40.02 -42.58
CA ASP A 378 -20.82 -41.10 -43.03
C ASP A 378 -21.88 -40.60 -44.07
N ASP A 379 -21.60 -40.83 -45.36
CA ASP A 379 -22.49 -40.63 -46.53
C ASP A 379 -23.81 -41.44 -46.43
N ASP A 380 -24.95 -40.90 -46.91
CA ASP A 380 -25.87 -41.60 -47.84
C ASP A 380 -27.05 -40.72 -48.35
N ASP A 381 -26.98 -40.38 -49.64
CA ASP A 381 -28.04 -40.35 -50.68
C ASP A 381 -29.42 -39.64 -50.51
N ASP A 382 -29.66 -38.72 -51.47
CA ASP A 382 -30.76 -38.72 -52.49
C ASP A 382 -31.87 -37.63 -52.50
N ASP A 383 -32.17 -37.20 -53.74
CA ASP A 383 -33.40 -36.62 -54.32
C ASP A 383 -33.93 -35.24 -53.81
N ASP A 384 -34.35 -34.29 -54.66
CA ASP A 384 -34.23 -34.09 -56.13
C ASP A 384 -34.76 -32.66 -56.47
N ASP A 385 -34.68 -32.23 -57.75
CA ASP A 385 -35.47 -31.15 -58.40
C ASP A 385 -35.34 -29.69 -57.87
N ASP A 386 -35.30 -28.62 -58.69
CA ASP A 386 -34.98 -28.43 -60.12
C ASP A 386 -34.91 -26.90 -60.40
N ASP A 387 -34.58 -26.51 -61.65
CA ASP A 387 -34.87 -25.19 -62.29
C ASP A 387 -34.24 -23.89 -61.73
N GLU A 388 -33.89 -22.88 -62.53
CA GLU A 388 -33.42 -22.76 -63.93
C GLU A 388 -33.03 -21.27 -64.12
N ASP A 389 -31.89 -20.98 -64.78
CA ASP A 389 -31.60 -19.75 -65.57
C ASP A 389 -31.64 -18.37 -64.84
N ASP A 390 -31.01 -17.27 -65.31
CA ASP A 390 -30.24 -16.98 -66.54
C ASP A 390 -29.24 -15.82 -66.25
N ASP A 391 -28.17 -15.72 -67.05
CA ASP A 391 -27.66 -14.55 -67.80
C ASP A 391 -28.20 -13.12 -67.45
N ASP A 392 -27.46 -12.01 -67.51
CA ASP A 392 -26.10 -11.67 -68.02
C ASP A 392 -25.78 -10.19 -67.65
N ASP A 393 -24.65 -9.66 -68.14
CA ASP A 393 -24.38 -8.22 -68.47
C ASP A 393 -24.33 -7.16 -67.33
N ASP A 394 -23.54 -6.08 -67.40
CA ASP A 394 -22.25 -5.77 -68.06
C ASP A 394 -21.78 -4.36 -67.55
N ASP A 395 -20.69 -3.81 -68.12
CA ASP A 395 -20.16 -2.43 -67.99
C ASP A 395 -19.64 -2.04 -66.57
N ASP A 396 -18.34 -1.88 -66.34
CA ASP A 396 -17.40 -0.85 -66.85
C ASP A 396 -17.70 0.59 -66.35
N ASP A 397 -16.75 1.17 -65.60
CA ASP A 397 -16.03 2.38 -66.03
C ASP A 397 -14.72 2.52 -65.21
N ASP A 398 -13.60 2.71 -65.90
CA ASP A 398 -12.30 3.06 -65.29
C ASP A 398 -12.28 4.53 -64.82
N ASP A 399 -11.34 4.89 -63.93
CA ASP A 399 -10.60 6.15 -64.05
C ASP A 399 -9.25 5.99 -63.32
N ASP A 400 -8.20 5.72 -64.10
CA ASP A 400 -6.80 5.89 -63.67
C ASP A 400 -6.50 7.39 -63.44
N ASP A 401 -5.61 7.70 -62.50
CA ASP A 401 -4.76 8.91 -62.59
C ASP A 401 -3.50 8.68 -61.72
N ASP A 402 -2.58 7.86 -62.24
CA ASP A 402 -1.15 7.93 -61.89
C ASP A 402 -0.61 9.31 -62.33
N ASP A 403 0.25 9.94 -61.53
CA ASP A 403 1.45 10.63 -62.05
C ASP A 403 2.47 10.85 -60.91
N ASP A 404 3.74 10.56 -61.20
CA ASP A 404 4.90 10.58 -60.29
C ASP A 404 5.52 12.01 -60.17
N ASP A 405 6.85 12.06 -59.95
CA ASP A 405 7.79 13.17 -59.87
C ASP A 405 7.78 13.92 -58.51
N ASP A 406 8.70 13.63 -57.59
CA ASP A 406 10.15 13.93 -57.61
C ASP A 406 10.46 15.45 -57.66
N ASP A 407 11.21 15.93 -56.66
CA ASP A 407 12.58 16.43 -56.87
C ASP A 407 13.25 16.71 -55.51
N ASP A 408 14.54 16.37 -55.44
CA ASP A 408 15.44 16.66 -54.31
C ASP A 408 15.73 18.17 -54.16
N ASP A 409 16.34 18.56 -53.03
CA ASP A 409 17.60 19.30 -53.07
C ASP A 409 18.28 19.23 -51.68
N ASP A 410 19.49 18.69 -51.66
CA ASP A 410 20.42 18.80 -50.52
C ASP A 410 20.93 20.25 -50.35
N ASP A 411 21.53 20.57 -49.21
CA ASP A 411 22.93 21.00 -49.18
C ASP A 411 23.45 21.09 -47.72
N ASP A 412 24.70 20.70 -47.53
CA ASP A 412 25.44 20.82 -46.27
C ASP A 412 25.79 22.28 -45.93
N ASP A 413 26.24 22.53 -44.70
CA ASP A 413 27.38 23.43 -44.44
C ASP A 413 28.02 23.01 -43.10
N ASP A 414 29.12 22.25 -43.17
CA ASP A 414 30.10 22.14 -42.07
C ASP A 414 30.74 23.52 -41.82
N ASP A 415 31.19 23.77 -40.58
CA ASP A 415 32.41 24.56 -40.34
C ASP A 415 32.97 24.19 -38.96
N ASP A 416 34.10 23.47 -38.95
CA ASP A 416 34.99 23.36 -37.79
C ASP A 416 35.60 24.74 -37.47
N ASP A 417 35.97 24.98 -36.22
CA ASP A 417 37.22 25.72 -35.91
C ASP A 417 37.65 25.37 -34.47
N ASP A 418 38.80 24.69 -34.34
CA ASP A 418 39.56 24.60 -33.10
C ASP A 418 40.12 25.99 -32.73
N ASP A 419 40.37 26.26 -31.45
CA ASP A 419 41.66 26.83 -31.03
C ASP A 419 41.87 26.63 -29.51
N ASP A 420 43.11 26.34 -29.12
CA ASP A 420 43.54 26.21 -27.73
C ASP A 420 43.64 27.58 -27.03
N ASP A 421 43.59 27.59 -25.69
CA ASP A 421 44.31 28.59 -24.87
C ASP A 421 44.72 27.92 -23.53
N ASP A 422 45.94 27.36 -23.51
CA ASP A 422 46.68 27.07 -22.26
C ASP A 422 47.06 28.42 -21.59
N ASP A 423 46.96 28.52 -20.26
CA ASP A 423 47.74 29.47 -19.47
C ASP A 423 48.15 28.80 -18.13
N ASP A 424 49.46 28.57 -17.98
CA ASP A 424 50.16 28.09 -16.77
C ASP A 424 50.37 29.25 -15.74
N ASP A 425 51.25 29.04 -14.75
CA ASP A 425 51.81 30.03 -13.79
C ASP A 425 50.84 30.48 -12.65
N ASP A 426 51.20 30.61 -11.36
CA ASP A 426 52.43 30.36 -10.57
C ASP A 426 52.00 29.61 -9.27
N ASP A 427 52.75 28.70 -8.63
CA ASP A 427 54.07 28.82 -7.94
C ASP A 427 54.07 29.75 -6.68
N ASP A 428 54.22 29.13 -5.49
CA ASP A 428 54.55 29.62 -4.13
C ASP A 428 54.02 28.50 -3.17
N ASP A 429 54.77 27.48 -2.72
CA ASP A 429 56.16 27.40 -2.20
C ASP A 429 56.33 28.08 -0.81
N ASP A 430 57.36 27.65 -0.06
CA ASP A 430 57.63 27.93 1.37
C ASP A 430 56.63 27.34 2.40
N ASP A 431 57.02 26.91 3.61
CA ASP A 431 58.21 26.18 4.12
C ASP A 431 57.97 25.94 5.64
N ASP A 432 58.83 25.14 6.29
CA ASP A 432 59.21 25.23 7.72
C ASP A 432 58.15 25.20 8.85
N ASP A 433 58.43 24.75 10.07
CA ASP A 433 59.36 23.74 10.63
C ASP A 433 58.95 23.59 12.13
N ASP A 434 59.76 22.91 12.94
CA ASP A 434 59.85 23.00 14.42
C ASP A 434 58.54 22.80 15.24
N ASP A 435 58.37 21.67 15.95
CA ASP A 435 59.05 21.30 17.22
C ASP A 435 58.49 22.01 18.47
N ASP A 436 58.89 21.48 19.62
CA ASP A 436 58.71 21.96 20.99
C ASP A 436 57.27 21.99 21.58
N ASP A 437 57.06 21.59 22.83
CA ASP A 437 57.68 20.54 23.67
C ASP A 437 56.81 20.46 24.97
N ASP A 438 57.26 19.65 25.93
CA ASP A 438 56.96 19.74 27.37
C ASP A 438 55.49 19.52 27.84
N ASP A 439 55.22 18.98 29.03
CA ASP A 439 55.83 17.93 29.88
C ASP A 439 54.90 17.85 31.14
N ASP A 440 55.34 17.18 32.20
CA ASP A 440 54.75 17.15 33.57
C ASP A 440 53.33 16.53 33.63
N ASP A 441 53.17 15.24 33.97
CA ASP A 441 53.50 14.56 35.24
C ASP A 441 52.90 15.23 36.50
N ASP A 442 52.07 14.45 37.21
CA ASP A 442 51.94 14.32 38.69
C ASP A 442 50.69 13.44 38.92
N ASP A 443 50.79 12.11 39.13
CA ASP A 443 51.24 11.36 40.33
C ASP A 443 50.27 11.38 41.54
N ASP A 444 50.49 10.43 42.46
CA ASP A 444 49.74 10.07 43.69
C ASP A 444 48.34 9.45 43.44
N ASP A 445 48.09 8.13 43.51
CA ASP A 445 48.31 7.10 44.57
C ASP A 445 47.37 7.18 45.80
N ASP A 446 47.25 6.01 46.48
CA ASP A 446 46.64 5.72 47.79
C ASP A 446 45.09 5.81 47.93
N ASP A 447 44.41 4.99 48.75
CA ASP A 447 44.54 3.56 49.13
C ASP A 447 43.29 3.17 49.99
N ASP A 448 43.28 1.98 50.61
CA ASP A 448 42.34 1.45 51.62
C ASP A 448 40.88 1.14 51.12
N ASP A 449 40.31 -0.08 51.15
CA ASP A 449 40.25 -1.24 52.09
C ASP A 449 39.21 -1.15 53.25
N ASP A 450 38.86 -2.34 53.77
CA ASP A 450 37.91 -2.73 54.83
C ASP A 450 36.39 -2.55 54.50
N ASP A 451 35.49 -3.56 54.49
CA ASP A 451 35.17 -4.73 55.37
C ASP A 451 34.10 -4.43 56.47
N ASP A 452 33.65 -5.49 57.18
CA ASP A 452 32.47 -5.62 58.09
C ASP A 452 31.11 -5.71 57.32
N ASP A 453 30.46 -6.87 57.08
CA ASP A 453 30.09 -8.08 57.87
C ASP A 453 29.04 -7.88 59.00
N ASP A 454 28.36 -8.98 59.38
CA ASP A 454 27.36 -9.18 60.46
C ASP A 454 25.96 -8.49 60.28
N ASP A 455 24.80 -9.09 60.62
CA ASP A 455 24.49 -10.47 61.03
C ASP A 455 22.97 -10.78 60.93
N ASP A 456 22.64 -12.07 61.12
CA ASP A 456 21.36 -12.74 61.40
C ASP A 456 20.23 -11.97 62.14
N ASP A 457 18.96 -12.35 61.87
CA ASP A 457 18.18 -13.17 62.84
C ASP A 457 16.88 -13.73 62.20
N ASP A 458 16.48 -14.93 62.65
CA ASP A 458 15.25 -15.65 62.26
C ASP A 458 13.99 -15.08 62.96
N ASP A 459 12.80 -15.50 62.49
CA ASP A 459 11.82 -16.18 63.38
C ASP A 459 10.75 -16.90 62.54
N ASP A 460 10.45 -18.15 62.91
CA ASP A 460 9.34 -18.95 62.36
C ASP A 460 7.97 -18.46 62.90
N ASP A 461 6.87 -18.88 62.26
CA ASP A 461 5.76 -19.54 62.98
C ASP A 461 4.85 -20.26 61.96
N ASP A 462 4.71 -21.58 62.12
CA ASP A 462 3.63 -22.37 61.51
C ASP A 462 2.29 -22.04 62.20
N ASP A 463 1.16 -22.28 61.52
CA ASP A 463 0.04 -23.04 62.13
C ASP A 463 -0.93 -23.50 61.02
N ASP A 464 -1.31 -24.78 61.07
CA ASP A 464 -2.42 -25.37 60.30
C ASP A 464 -3.78 -24.91 60.87
N ASP A 465 -4.86 -25.01 60.08
CA ASP A 465 -6.02 -25.86 60.44
C ASP A 465 -7.07 -25.90 59.30
N ASP A 466 -7.74 -27.04 59.17
CA ASP A 466 -8.90 -27.27 58.29
C ASP A 466 -10.19 -26.61 58.84
N ASP A 467 -11.24 -26.47 58.02
CA ASP A 467 -12.55 -27.11 58.26
C ASP A 467 -13.53 -26.90 57.08
N ASP A 468 -14.53 -27.80 56.99
CA ASP A 468 -15.51 -27.97 55.89
C ASP A 468 -16.80 -27.10 56.04
N ASP A 469 -17.90 -27.58 55.43
CA ASP A 469 -19.32 -27.14 55.38
C ASP A 469 -19.65 -26.14 54.25
N ASP A 470 -20.33 -26.49 53.13
CA ASP A 470 -21.62 -27.18 52.88
C ASP A 470 -22.89 -26.30 53.08
N ASP A 471 -24.00 -26.75 52.46
CA ASP A 471 -25.35 -26.16 52.36
C ASP A 471 -25.48 -24.87 51.50
N ASP A 472 -26.57 -24.62 50.75
CA ASP A 472 -27.48 -25.44 49.92
C ASP A 472 -28.48 -24.44 49.26
N ASP A 473 -29.30 -24.95 48.33
CA ASP A 473 -30.52 -24.37 47.71
C ASP A 473 -31.20 -23.12 48.31
N ASP A 474 -31.73 -22.26 47.43
CA ASP A 474 -33.16 -21.89 47.45
C ASP A 474 -33.60 -21.45 46.04
N ASP A 475 -34.70 -22.04 45.53
CA ASP A 475 -35.37 -21.66 44.28
C ASP A 475 -36.17 -20.35 44.45
N ASP A 476 -36.54 -19.68 43.35
CA ASP A 476 -37.80 -18.92 43.24
C ASP A 476 -38.20 -18.84 41.75
N ASP A 477 -39.12 -19.70 41.32
CA ASP A 477 -39.91 -19.52 40.09
C ASP A 477 -40.90 -18.36 40.27
N ASP A 478 -41.24 -17.64 39.20
CA ASP A 478 -42.55 -16.97 39.07
C ASP A 478 -42.89 -16.82 37.57
N ASP A 479 -43.80 -17.67 37.07
CA ASP A 479 -44.46 -17.53 35.76
C ASP A 479 -45.48 -16.35 35.79
N ASP A 480 -45.78 -15.73 34.65
CA ASP A 480 -47.06 -15.03 34.42
C ASP A 480 -47.42 -15.12 32.91
N ASP A 481 -48.59 -15.71 32.60
CA ASP A 481 -49.17 -15.98 31.26
C ASP A 481 -50.14 -14.84 30.78
N ASP A 482 -50.92 -15.08 29.71
CA ASP A 482 -52.12 -14.35 29.20
C ASP A 482 -51.88 -12.93 28.57
N ASP A 483 -52.81 -12.10 28.01
CA ASP A 483 -54.29 -12.01 27.82
C ASP A 483 -54.61 -11.00 26.66
N ASP A 484 -55.12 -11.25 25.44
CA ASP A 484 -55.22 -12.39 24.47
C ASP A 484 -55.63 -11.79 23.06
N ASP A 485 -55.70 -12.57 21.95
CA ASP A 485 -56.43 -12.29 20.65
C ASP A 485 -55.96 -11.12 19.69
N ASP A 486 -56.41 -10.91 18.42
CA ASP A 486 -56.78 -11.73 17.21
C ASP A 486 -57.14 -10.74 16.02
N ASP A 487 -57.63 -11.22 14.86
CA ASP A 487 -58.36 -10.51 13.76
C ASP A 487 -57.64 -9.42 12.87
N ASP A 488 -57.96 -9.18 11.58
CA ASP A 488 -58.38 -10.03 10.42
C ASP A 488 -58.48 -9.17 9.12
N ASP A 489 -58.80 -9.82 7.98
CA ASP A 489 -59.50 -9.34 6.75
C ASP A 489 -58.85 -8.34 5.72
N ASP A 490 -58.63 -8.91 4.51
CA ASP A 490 -59.18 -8.51 3.18
C ASP A 490 -58.57 -7.41 2.25
N ASP A 491 -58.11 -7.91 1.09
CA ASP A 491 -58.52 -7.64 -0.32
C ASP A 491 -58.63 -6.20 -0.91
N ASP A 492 -58.01 -6.02 -2.10
CA ASP A 492 -58.71 -5.94 -3.41
C ASP A 492 -57.68 -5.75 -4.58
N ASP A 493 -57.84 -6.52 -5.67
CA ASP A 493 -57.69 -6.24 -7.14
C ASP A 493 -56.60 -5.26 -7.69
N ASP A 494 -56.09 -5.32 -8.94
CA ASP A 494 -55.87 -6.28 -10.07
C ASP A 494 -55.43 -5.40 -11.31
N ASP A 495 -55.10 -5.98 -12.48
CA ASP A 495 -54.97 -5.30 -13.83
C ASP A 495 -53.85 -4.22 -14.00
N ASP A 496 -53.38 -3.70 -15.16
CA ASP A 496 -53.39 -3.88 -16.66
C ASP A 496 -51.99 -3.28 -17.06
N ASP A 497 -51.07 -3.74 -17.95
CA ASP A 497 -50.81 -4.86 -18.90
C ASP A 497 -49.26 -5.15 -18.91
N ASP A 498 -48.73 -6.26 -19.47
CA ASP A 498 -47.30 -6.53 -19.82
C ASP A 498 -47.18 -7.15 -21.25
N ASP A 499 -45.99 -7.03 -21.88
CA ASP A 499 -45.48 -7.71 -23.11
C ASP A 499 -46.07 -7.46 -24.54
N ASP A 500 -45.12 -7.19 -25.46
CA ASP A 500 -44.92 -7.68 -26.86
C ASP A 500 -45.59 -7.12 -28.16
N ASP A 501 -44.67 -6.97 -29.14
CA ASP A 501 -44.69 -7.21 -30.59
C ASP A 501 -45.28 -6.25 -31.68
N ASP A 502 -44.36 -5.96 -32.61
CA ASP A 502 -44.43 -5.94 -34.09
C ASP A 502 -45.03 -4.80 -34.96
N ASP A 503 -44.16 -4.38 -35.89
CA ASP A 503 -44.31 -4.13 -37.34
C ASP A 503 -45.05 -2.91 -37.95
N ASP A 504 -44.23 -2.16 -38.70
CA ASP A 504 -44.39 -1.72 -40.11
C ASP A 504 -45.24 -0.52 -40.60
N ASP A 505 -44.72 0.00 -41.72
CA ASP A 505 -45.34 0.70 -42.88
C ASP A 505 -45.88 2.15 -42.81
N ASP A 506 -45.11 3.02 -43.51
CA ASP A 506 -45.49 3.93 -44.61
C ASP A 506 -46.20 5.31 -44.46
N ASP A 507 -45.77 6.21 -45.37
CA ASP A 507 -46.43 7.36 -46.02
C ASP A 507 -47.26 8.42 -45.23
N ASP A 508 -46.79 9.68 -45.18
CA ASP A 508 -47.21 10.84 -46.06
C ASP A 508 -46.44 12.16 -45.73
#